data_AF-A0A5B0DBP3-F1
#
_entry.id   AF-A0A5B0DBP3-F1
#
_cell.length_a   1.000
_cell.length_b   1.000
_cell.length_c   1.000
_cell.angle_alpha   90.00
_cell.angle_beta   90.00
_cell.angle_gamma   90.00
#
_symmetry.space_group_name_H-M   'P 1'
#
loop_
_entity.id
_entity.type
_entity.pdbx_description
1 polymer ?
#
loop_
_entity_poly.entity_id
_entity_poly.type
_entity_poly.pdbx_seq_one_letter_code
_entity_poly.pdbx_strand_id
1 'polypeptide(L)'
;MTRILNFLNSIVDKFNEDYEQYKSREENLKNLKVLKILNNTIYIEQKAWKDIGKYACYGIFYGFLLFVFSICRPSYDNIGHSWLNLLWPIMYLFILICLIFRSYYILLMLSIQCISLFIRKDFFRKKRFLNIIITTFPELFWLKHYFLLLPIFAFSIMISYFIPIPVTKNNYTLICISILIATRMMTWILKRITHSQPRFLFGDYTSSPTIILAILGILGLILGGVNLEKNYFWSLTFIIVTISSHGIKVVIDELYIEGCHKAQRILEVELLSIKPNYDKLKECYFYGGEKYKEKLLSTEKFLEVIVKNELKSLKDLKTYDDYMLYKVYKGRSYL
;
A
#
# COMPACT_ATOMS: atom_id res chain seq x y z
N MET A 1 22.00 -41.77 0.80
CA MET A 1 21.60 -41.19 -0.50
C MET A 1 20.08 -41.06 -0.62
N THR A 2 19.30 -42.12 -0.38
CA THR A 2 17.81 -42.12 -0.37
C THR A 2 17.15 -41.10 0.57
N ARG A 3 17.71 -40.88 1.76
CA ARG A 3 17.15 -39.92 2.73
C ARG A 3 17.25 -38.45 2.28
N ILE A 4 18.33 -38.11 1.57
CA ILE A 4 18.54 -36.77 0.99
C ILE A 4 17.63 -36.57 -0.23
N LEU A 5 17.51 -37.60 -1.08
CA LEU A 5 16.62 -37.56 -2.24
C LEU A 5 15.15 -37.38 -1.82
N ASN A 6 14.69 -38.11 -0.80
CA ASN A 6 13.32 -37.97 -0.28
C ASN A 6 13.08 -36.58 0.33
N PHE A 7 14.08 -36.00 1.00
CA PHE A 7 13.99 -34.64 1.53
C PHE A 7 13.92 -33.59 0.41
N LEU A 8 14.73 -33.73 -0.63
CA LEU A 8 14.70 -32.84 -1.80
C LEU A 8 13.36 -32.94 -2.55
N ASN A 9 12.83 -34.14 -2.76
CA ASN A 9 11.53 -34.32 -3.41
C ASN A 9 10.41 -33.68 -2.58
N SER A 10 10.40 -33.87 -1.26
CA SER A 10 9.42 -33.22 -0.38
C SER A 10 9.49 -31.68 -0.44
N ILE A 11 10.69 -31.11 -0.60
CA ILE A 11 10.86 -29.67 -0.79
C ILE A 11 10.31 -29.23 -2.15
N VAL A 12 10.60 -29.96 -3.22
CA VAL A 12 10.13 -29.66 -4.58
C VAL A 12 8.61 -29.71 -4.66
N ASP A 13 7.99 -30.74 -4.09
CA ASP A 13 6.53 -30.88 -4.06
C ASP A 13 5.89 -29.69 -3.34
N LYS A 14 6.45 -29.30 -2.19
CA LYS A 14 5.97 -28.13 -1.44
C LYS A 14 6.10 -26.82 -2.24
N PHE A 15 7.21 -26.63 -2.96
CA PHE A 15 7.38 -25.46 -3.82
C PHE A 15 6.39 -25.43 -4.99
N ASN A 16 6.07 -26.60 -5.57
CA ASN A 16 5.08 -26.71 -6.64
C ASN A 16 3.68 -26.35 -6.13
N GLU A 17 3.28 -26.87 -4.96
CA GLU A 17 2.01 -26.53 -4.32
C GLU A 17 1.89 -25.02 -4.03
N ASP A 18 2.93 -24.42 -3.45
CA ASP A 18 2.98 -22.99 -3.16
C ASP A 18 2.88 -22.14 -4.44
N TYR A 19 3.53 -22.58 -5.53
CA TYR A 19 3.48 -21.91 -6.82
C TYR A 19 2.09 -22.00 -7.47
N GLU A 20 1.45 -23.17 -7.45
CA GLU A 20 0.09 -23.33 -7.96
C GLU A 20 -0.91 -22.46 -7.18
N GLN A 21 -0.76 -22.40 -5.86
CA GLN A 21 -1.58 -21.53 -5.02
C GLN A 21 -1.38 -20.05 -5.35
N TYR A 22 -0.13 -19.62 -5.58
CA TYR A 22 0.18 -18.26 -6.02
C TYR A 22 -0.47 -17.96 -7.38
N LYS A 23 -0.33 -18.86 -8.36
CA LYS A 23 -0.88 -18.71 -9.71
C LYS A 23 -2.41 -18.61 -9.69
N SER A 24 -3.07 -19.45 -8.90
CA SER A 24 -4.52 -19.41 -8.69
C SER A 24 -4.98 -18.07 -8.10
N ARG A 25 -4.31 -17.57 -7.06
CA ARG A 25 -4.59 -16.23 -6.49
C ARG A 25 -4.42 -15.13 -7.52
N GLU A 26 -3.37 -15.19 -8.34
CA GLU A 26 -3.12 -14.18 -9.38
C GLU A 26 -4.25 -14.13 -10.41
N GLU A 27 -4.70 -15.28 -10.90
CA GLU A 27 -5.79 -15.37 -11.87
C GLU A 27 -7.11 -14.87 -11.28
N ASN A 28 -7.39 -15.25 -10.02
CA ASN A 28 -8.57 -14.81 -9.30
C ASN A 28 -8.64 -13.29 -9.11
N LEU A 29 -7.49 -12.65 -8.85
CA LEU A 29 -7.39 -11.20 -8.72
C LEU A 29 -7.51 -10.50 -10.08
N LYS A 30 -6.85 -11.01 -11.13
CA LYS A 30 -6.92 -10.45 -12.49
C LYS A 30 -8.34 -10.44 -13.04
N ASN A 31 -9.07 -11.52 -12.82
CA ASN A 31 -10.44 -11.68 -13.30
C ASN A 31 -11.50 -11.17 -12.32
N LEU A 32 -11.09 -10.52 -11.21
CA LEU A 32 -11.98 -10.04 -10.16
C LEU A 32 -12.97 -11.12 -9.66
N LYS A 33 -12.57 -12.40 -9.69
CA LYS A 33 -13.42 -13.56 -9.33
C LYS A 33 -13.77 -13.52 -7.84
N VAL A 34 -12.81 -13.08 -7.01
CA VAL A 34 -12.91 -13.07 -5.55
C VAL A 34 -13.36 -11.71 -5.00
N LEU A 35 -13.39 -10.67 -5.85
CA LEU A 35 -13.92 -9.37 -5.46
C LEU A 35 -15.43 -9.49 -5.24
N LYS A 36 -15.88 -9.03 -4.08
CA LYS A 36 -17.28 -8.85 -3.73
C LYS A 36 -17.52 -7.38 -3.41
N ILE A 37 -18.66 -6.87 -3.83
CA ILE A 37 -19.09 -5.47 -3.66
C ILE A 37 -19.48 -5.24 -2.20
N LEU A 38 -20.16 -6.20 -1.56
CA LEU A 38 -20.57 -6.06 -0.16
C LEU A 38 -19.38 -6.23 0.80
N ASN A 39 -18.49 -7.17 0.50
CA ASN A 39 -17.38 -7.50 1.38
C ASN A 39 -16.08 -7.80 0.61
N ASN A 40 -15.25 -6.79 0.45
CA ASN A 40 -13.98 -6.83 -0.29
C ASN A 40 -12.81 -7.48 0.48
N THR A 41 -13.06 -7.98 1.71
CA THR A 41 -12.02 -8.55 2.58
C THR A 41 -11.22 -9.65 1.89
N ILE A 42 -11.88 -10.68 1.37
CA ILE A 42 -11.18 -11.83 0.75
C ILE A 42 -10.26 -11.38 -0.38
N TYR A 43 -10.68 -10.40 -1.19
CA TYR A 43 -9.84 -9.83 -2.25
C TYR A 43 -8.59 -9.15 -1.70
N ILE A 44 -8.72 -8.30 -0.68
CA ILE A 44 -7.60 -7.60 -0.05
C ILE A 44 -6.61 -8.61 0.54
N GLU A 45 -7.10 -9.66 1.18
CA GLU A 45 -6.27 -10.70 1.80
C GLU A 45 -5.50 -11.52 0.75
N GLN A 46 -6.19 -12.00 -0.29
CA GLN A 46 -5.50 -12.74 -1.35
C GLN A 46 -4.45 -11.87 -2.04
N LYS A 47 -4.75 -10.58 -2.25
CA LYS A 47 -3.79 -9.63 -2.81
C LYS A 47 -2.58 -9.43 -1.89
N ALA A 48 -2.81 -9.21 -0.60
CA ALA A 48 -1.74 -9.01 0.37
C ALA A 48 -0.84 -10.25 0.45
N TRP A 49 -1.40 -11.46 0.53
CA TRP A 49 -0.62 -12.70 0.51
C TRP A 49 0.20 -12.88 -0.77
N LYS A 50 -0.39 -12.58 -1.93
CA LYS A 50 0.32 -12.63 -3.22
C LYS A 50 1.50 -11.65 -3.23
N ASP A 51 1.25 -10.41 -2.83
CA ASP A 51 2.28 -9.36 -2.84
C ASP A 51 3.36 -9.65 -1.78
N ILE A 52 3.02 -10.16 -0.59
CA ILE A 52 3.98 -10.61 0.44
C ILE A 52 4.91 -11.67 -0.13
N GLY A 53 4.38 -12.73 -0.76
CA GLY A 53 5.21 -13.77 -1.37
C GLY A 53 6.17 -13.21 -2.41
N LYS A 54 5.67 -12.34 -3.30
CA LYS A 54 6.48 -11.68 -4.32
C LYS A 54 7.60 -10.83 -3.72
N TYR A 55 7.29 -9.97 -2.75
CA TYR A 55 8.29 -9.08 -2.15
C TYR A 55 9.22 -9.80 -1.17
N ALA A 56 8.81 -10.92 -0.55
CA ALA A 56 9.68 -11.76 0.25
C ALA A 56 10.75 -12.42 -0.62
N CYS A 57 10.38 -12.98 -1.78
CA CYS A 57 11.34 -13.52 -2.75
C CYS A 57 12.32 -12.45 -3.25
N TYR A 58 11.82 -11.26 -3.59
CA TYR A 58 12.70 -10.13 -3.94
C TYR A 58 13.57 -9.70 -2.78
N GLY A 59 13.07 -9.71 -1.55
CA GLY A 59 13.82 -9.37 -0.34
C GLY A 59 15.00 -10.32 -0.13
N ILE A 60 14.79 -11.63 -0.27
CA ILE A 60 15.85 -12.64 -0.19
C ILE A 60 16.90 -12.41 -1.28
N PHE A 61 16.47 -12.20 -2.53
CA PHE A 61 17.37 -11.99 -3.67
C PHE A 61 18.22 -10.72 -3.50
N TYR A 62 17.60 -9.58 -3.20
CA TYR A 62 18.33 -8.32 -3.02
C TYR A 62 19.16 -8.30 -1.72
N GLY A 63 18.72 -9.02 -0.68
CA GLY A 63 19.50 -9.24 0.54
C GLY A 63 20.77 -10.03 0.26
N PHE A 64 20.66 -11.11 -0.53
CA PHE A 64 21.82 -11.89 -0.97
C PHE A 64 22.77 -11.06 -1.84
N LEU A 65 22.23 -10.28 -2.80
CA LEU A 65 23.05 -9.36 -3.60
C LEU A 65 23.79 -8.33 -2.73
N LEU A 66 23.11 -7.72 -1.76
CA LEU A 66 23.73 -6.79 -0.81
C LEU A 66 24.84 -7.46 0.01
N PHE A 67 24.62 -8.70 0.44
CA PHE A 67 25.61 -9.49 1.18
C PHE A 67 26.86 -9.76 0.35
N VAL A 68 26.69 -10.27 -0.88
CA VAL A 68 27.79 -10.51 -1.82
C VAL A 68 28.53 -9.21 -2.12
N PHE A 69 27.81 -8.12 -2.37
CA PHE A 69 28.41 -6.82 -2.68
C PHE A 69 29.21 -6.27 -1.50
N SER A 70 28.76 -6.53 -0.26
CA SER A 70 29.46 -6.12 0.96
C SER A 70 30.74 -6.91 1.21
N ILE A 71 30.80 -8.18 0.80
CA ILE A 71 32.04 -8.99 0.83
C ILE A 71 33.02 -8.50 -0.23
N CYS A 72 32.54 -8.17 -1.43
CA CYS A 72 33.35 -7.65 -2.54
C CYS A 72 33.78 -6.18 -2.36
N ARG A 73 33.82 -5.67 -1.13
CA ARG A 73 34.23 -4.30 -0.84
C ARG A 73 35.67 -4.10 -1.34
N PRO A 74 35.93 -3.08 -2.17
CA PRO A 74 37.30 -2.79 -2.59
C PRO A 74 38.18 -2.47 -1.37
N SER A 75 39.35 -3.10 -1.28
CA SER A 75 40.40 -2.70 -0.34
C SER A 75 41.13 -1.48 -0.87
N TYR A 76 41.34 -0.48 -0.02
CA TYR A 76 41.91 0.82 -0.38
C TYR A 76 43.42 0.90 -0.09
N ASP A 77 44.04 -0.19 0.36
CA ASP A 77 45.38 -0.15 0.96
C ASP A 77 46.54 0.05 -0.04
N ASN A 78 46.29 0.07 -1.36
CA ASN A 78 47.32 0.27 -2.39
C ASN A 78 46.79 0.91 -3.68
N ILE A 79 46.13 2.06 -3.58
CA ILE A 79 45.63 2.79 -4.75
C ILE A 79 46.76 3.58 -5.39
N GLY A 80 47.35 3.04 -6.45
CA GLY A 80 48.14 3.84 -7.39
C GLY A 80 47.26 4.91 -8.05
N HIS A 81 47.80 6.10 -8.32
CA HIS A 81 47.10 7.29 -8.84
C HIS A 81 46.55 7.18 -10.29
N SER A 82 46.19 5.98 -10.76
CA SER A 82 45.54 5.80 -12.06
C SER A 82 44.05 6.17 -11.99
N TRP A 83 43.54 6.87 -12.99
CA TRP A 83 42.12 7.22 -13.13
C TRP A 83 41.17 6.01 -13.05
N LEU A 84 41.63 4.84 -13.51
CA LEU A 84 40.88 3.58 -13.41
C LEU A 84 40.66 3.14 -11.95
N ASN A 85 41.62 3.42 -11.06
CA ASN A 85 41.51 3.09 -9.64
C ASN A 85 40.57 4.03 -8.88
N LEU A 86 40.28 5.24 -9.41
CA LEU A 86 39.31 6.17 -8.85
C LEU A 86 37.87 5.85 -9.30
N LEU A 87 37.70 5.34 -10.53
CA LEU A 87 36.39 5.00 -11.10
C LEU A 87 35.74 3.81 -10.39
N TRP A 88 36.53 2.81 -9.98
CA TRP A 88 36.01 1.60 -9.33
C TRP A 88 35.27 1.89 -8.00
N PRO A 89 35.82 2.68 -7.05
CA PRO A 89 35.09 3.13 -5.86
C PRO A 89 33.81 3.90 -6.15
N ILE A 90 33.81 4.77 -7.17
CA ILE A 90 32.63 5.58 -7.54
C ILE A 90 31.52 4.67 -8.07
N MET A 91 31.87 3.73 -8.96
CA MET A 91 30.93 2.74 -9.49
C MET A 91 30.39 1.82 -8.38
N TYR A 92 31.26 1.40 -7.46
CA TYR A 92 30.86 0.60 -6.29
C TYR A 92 29.83 1.36 -5.43
N LEU A 93 30.10 2.63 -5.10
CA LEU A 93 29.18 3.45 -4.31
C LEU A 93 27.85 3.66 -5.03
N PHE A 94 27.86 3.91 -6.34
CA PHE A 94 26.65 4.07 -7.13
C PHE A 94 25.77 2.80 -7.08
N ILE A 95 26.37 1.63 -7.33
CA ILE A 95 25.64 0.35 -7.28
C ILE A 95 25.12 0.08 -5.87
N LEU A 96 25.92 0.34 -4.84
CA LEU A 96 25.51 0.19 -3.44
C LEU A 96 24.30 1.06 -3.11
N ILE A 97 24.30 2.33 -3.52
CA ILE A 97 23.17 3.25 -3.33
C ILE A 97 21.91 2.70 -4.04
N CYS A 98 22.04 2.21 -5.28
CA CYS A 98 20.93 1.61 -6.01
C CYS A 98 20.36 0.37 -5.28
N LEU A 99 21.23 -0.49 -4.74
CA LEU A 99 20.82 -1.69 -3.99
C LEU A 99 20.12 -1.33 -2.68
N ILE A 100 20.65 -0.37 -1.91
CA ILE A 100 20.05 0.12 -0.66
C ILE A 100 18.66 0.72 -0.95
N PHE A 101 18.55 1.54 -1.99
CA PHE A 101 17.27 2.14 -2.35
C PHE A 101 16.23 1.07 -2.75
N ARG A 102 16.68 0.06 -3.49
CA ARG A 102 15.82 -1.04 -3.93
C ARG A 102 15.38 -1.93 -2.78
N SER A 103 16.26 -2.26 -1.85
CA SER A 103 15.93 -3.03 -0.64
C SER A 103 14.98 -2.26 0.26
N TYR A 104 15.19 -0.95 0.43
CA TYR A 104 14.29 -0.07 1.16
C TYR A 104 12.87 -0.10 0.57
N TYR A 105 12.73 0.05 -0.75
CA TYR A 105 11.43 -0.03 -1.43
C TYR A 105 10.72 -1.38 -1.19
N ILE A 106 11.47 -2.49 -1.22
CA ILE A 106 10.92 -3.84 -0.97
C ILE A 106 10.43 -3.97 0.47
N LEU A 107 11.24 -3.54 1.44
CA LEU A 107 10.87 -3.57 2.87
C LEU A 107 9.61 -2.75 3.13
N LEU A 108 9.53 -1.57 2.52
CA LEU A 108 8.39 -0.70 2.63
C LEU A 108 7.13 -1.35 2.04
N MET A 109 7.20 -1.94 0.84
CA MET A 109 6.07 -2.68 0.27
C MET A 109 5.64 -3.87 1.15
N LEU A 110 6.59 -4.62 1.72
CA LEU A 110 6.28 -5.69 2.68
C LEU A 110 5.56 -5.15 3.91
N SER A 111 6.04 -4.05 4.48
CA SER A 111 5.42 -3.44 5.65
C SER A 111 3.96 -3.04 5.39
N ILE A 112 3.67 -2.41 4.23
CA ILE A 112 2.30 -2.03 3.86
C ILE A 112 1.38 -3.26 3.81
N GLN A 113 1.85 -4.36 3.20
CA GLN A 113 1.03 -5.57 3.05
C GLN A 113 0.88 -6.34 4.37
N CYS A 114 1.91 -6.37 5.21
CA CYS A 114 1.80 -6.94 6.55
C CYS A 114 0.81 -6.13 7.41
N ILE A 115 0.88 -4.80 7.35
CA ILE A 115 -0.04 -3.90 8.06
C ILE A 115 -1.47 -4.08 7.55
N SER A 116 -1.69 -4.22 6.24
CA SER A 116 -3.04 -4.40 5.67
C SER A 116 -3.71 -5.70 6.16
N LEU A 117 -2.93 -6.76 6.40
CA LEU A 117 -3.40 -7.99 7.04
C LEU A 117 -3.62 -7.79 8.55
N PHE A 118 -2.68 -7.13 9.22
CA PHE A 118 -2.67 -6.95 10.69
C PHE A 118 -3.83 -6.08 11.19
N ILE A 119 -4.19 -5.05 10.41
CA ILE A 119 -5.29 -4.14 10.76
C ILE A 119 -6.67 -4.79 10.56
N ARG A 120 -6.76 -6.00 9.98
CA ARG A 120 -8.06 -6.61 9.74
C ARG A 120 -8.62 -7.32 10.97
N LYS A 121 -9.95 -7.21 11.11
CA LYS A 121 -10.81 -7.57 12.25
C LYS A 121 -10.48 -8.90 12.94
N ASP A 122 -10.01 -9.91 12.20
CA ASP A 122 -9.70 -11.23 12.75
C ASP A 122 -8.40 -11.27 13.58
N PHE A 123 -7.41 -10.43 13.26
CA PHE A 123 -6.17 -10.36 14.04
C PHE A 123 -6.41 -9.64 15.39
N PHE A 124 -7.16 -8.54 15.37
CA PHE A 124 -7.48 -7.74 16.56
C PHE A 124 -8.29 -8.53 17.60
N ARG A 125 -9.21 -9.38 17.16
CA ARG A 125 -10.00 -10.24 18.06
C ARG A 125 -9.14 -11.23 18.84
N LYS A 126 -7.96 -11.58 18.31
CA LYS A 126 -7.05 -12.58 18.89
C LYS A 126 -6.09 -11.99 19.92
N LYS A 127 -5.79 -10.68 19.85
CA LYS A 127 -4.88 -10.00 20.80
C LYS A 127 -5.64 -9.07 21.76
N ARG A 128 -5.72 -9.48 23.02
CA ARG A 128 -6.47 -8.82 24.11
C ARG A 128 -6.16 -7.32 24.25
N PHE A 129 -4.90 -6.91 24.14
CA PHE A 129 -4.47 -5.51 24.28
C PHE A 129 -4.99 -4.60 23.16
N LEU A 130 -4.92 -5.05 21.91
CA LEU A 130 -5.41 -4.26 20.79
C LEU A 130 -6.94 -4.27 20.70
N ASN A 131 -7.57 -5.36 21.16
CA ASN A 131 -9.02 -5.40 21.31
C ASN A 131 -9.50 -4.33 22.30
N ILE A 132 -8.79 -4.14 23.43
CA ILE A 132 -9.07 -3.06 24.39
C ILE A 132 -8.98 -1.71 23.69
N ILE A 133 -7.87 -1.41 23.01
CA ILE A 133 -7.68 -0.11 22.33
C ILE A 133 -8.80 0.17 21.31
N ILE A 134 -9.20 -0.81 20.51
CA ILE A 134 -10.28 -0.64 19.52
C ILE A 134 -11.65 -0.50 20.17
N THR A 135 -11.92 -1.23 21.25
CA THR A 135 -13.17 -1.07 21.99
C THR A 135 -13.24 0.29 22.71
N THR A 136 -12.10 0.82 23.15
CA THR A 136 -12.01 2.10 23.84
C THR A 136 -12.05 3.27 22.87
N PHE A 137 -11.47 3.12 21.67
CA PHE A 137 -11.40 4.17 20.64
C PHE A 137 -11.83 3.61 19.28
N PRO A 138 -13.15 3.36 19.07
CA PRO A 138 -13.67 2.92 17.78
C PRO A 138 -13.38 3.94 16.66
N GLU A 139 -13.19 5.21 17.01
CA GLU A 139 -12.83 6.29 16.09
C GLU A 139 -11.47 6.02 15.41
N LEU A 140 -10.54 5.30 16.05
CA LEU A 140 -9.24 4.93 15.49
C LEU A 140 -9.34 3.94 14.32
N PHE A 141 -10.51 3.36 14.06
CA PHE A 141 -10.72 2.45 12.94
C PHE A 141 -10.48 3.12 11.58
N TRP A 142 -10.60 4.45 11.48
CA TRP A 142 -10.23 5.22 10.29
C TRP A 142 -8.77 4.98 9.85
N LEU A 143 -7.83 4.68 10.76
CA LEU A 143 -6.42 4.41 10.46
C LEU A 143 -6.20 3.29 9.44
N LYS A 144 -7.17 2.37 9.31
CA LYS A 144 -7.14 1.32 8.29
C LYS A 144 -7.14 1.86 6.87
N HIS A 145 -7.57 3.10 6.65
CA HIS A 145 -7.56 3.75 5.34
C HIS A 145 -6.26 4.52 5.08
N TYR A 146 -5.33 4.57 6.03
CA TYR A 146 -4.19 5.50 5.99
C TYR A 146 -2.83 4.79 5.99
N PHE A 147 -2.77 3.52 5.59
CA PHE A 147 -1.49 2.78 5.52
C PHE A 147 -0.53 3.31 4.46
N LEU A 148 -1.02 4.06 3.47
CA LEU A 148 -0.18 4.75 2.50
C LEU A 148 0.66 5.88 3.13
N LEU A 149 0.34 6.28 4.38
CA LEU A 149 1.02 7.36 5.10
C LEU A 149 2.30 6.92 5.80
N LEU A 150 2.38 5.65 6.23
CA LEU A 150 3.55 5.10 6.90
C LEU A 150 4.84 5.21 6.05
N PRO A 151 4.81 4.92 4.74
CA PRO A 151 5.91 5.19 3.81
C PRO A 151 6.47 6.61 3.84
N ILE A 152 5.57 7.61 3.87
CA ILE A 152 5.92 9.04 3.80
C ILE A 152 6.70 9.42 5.04
N PHE A 153 6.17 9.04 6.20
CA PHE A 153 6.78 9.36 7.49
C PHE A 153 8.11 8.63 7.70
N ALA A 154 8.16 7.32 7.42
CA ALA A 154 9.37 6.51 7.59
C ALA A 154 10.54 7.00 6.74
N PHE A 155 10.29 7.32 5.47
CA PHE A 155 11.36 7.85 4.61
C PHE A 155 11.79 9.25 5.03
N SER A 156 10.84 10.10 5.43
CA SER A 156 11.16 11.47 5.81
C SER A 156 12.06 11.49 7.05
N ILE A 157 11.81 10.62 8.03
CA ILE A 157 12.71 10.38 9.16
C ILE A 157 14.09 9.91 8.69
N MET A 158 14.11 8.90 7.82
CA MET A 158 15.36 8.33 7.32
C MET A 158 16.22 9.39 6.63
N ILE A 159 15.65 10.15 5.69
CA ILE A 159 16.38 11.19 4.97
C ILE A 159 16.80 12.34 5.88
N SER A 160 15.95 12.77 6.82
CA SER A 160 16.34 13.82 7.76
C SER A 160 17.54 13.44 8.62
N TYR A 161 17.73 12.14 8.88
CA TYR A 161 18.94 11.62 9.51
C TYR A 161 20.14 11.62 8.54
N PHE A 162 19.92 11.26 7.28
CA PHE A 162 20.99 11.16 6.28
C PHE A 162 21.51 12.50 5.75
N ILE A 163 20.66 13.50 5.50
CA ILE A 163 21.06 14.80 4.91
C ILE A 163 22.22 15.48 5.68
N PRO A 164 22.22 15.55 7.03
CA PRO A 164 23.33 16.13 7.79
C PRO A 164 24.71 15.50 7.57
N ILE A 165 24.76 14.23 7.13
CA ILE A 165 26.01 13.46 7.08
C ILE A 165 26.92 13.97 5.94
N PRO A 166 26.46 14.06 4.68
CA PRO A 166 27.23 14.66 3.60
C PRO A 166 27.12 16.20 3.59
N VAL A 167 26.02 16.75 4.09
CA VAL A 167 25.74 18.20 4.04
C VAL A 167 25.95 18.77 5.43
N THR A 168 27.11 19.38 5.67
CA THR A 168 27.37 20.10 6.91
C THR A 168 26.22 21.07 7.22
N LYS A 169 25.80 21.13 8.49
CA LYS A 169 24.55 21.81 8.93
C LYS A 169 24.44 23.29 8.52
N ASN A 170 25.54 23.93 8.16
CA ASN A 170 25.61 25.36 7.86
C ASN A 170 25.49 25.65 6.35
N ASN A 171 25.44 24.64 5.48
CA ASN A 171 25.38 24.85 4.03
C ASN A 171 23.94 24.79 3.51
N TYR A 172 23.19 25.88 3.71
CA TYR A 172 21.76 25.97 3.37
C TYR A 172 21.44 25.68 1.89
N THR A 173 22.32 26.06 0.96
CA THR A 173 22.09 25.81 -0.48
C THR A 173 22.09 24.32 -0.78
N LEU A 174 23.06 23.59 -0.22
CA LEU A 174 23.22 22.16 -0.42
C LEU A 174 22.15 21.36 0.35
N ILE A 175 21.67 21.89 1.48
CA ILE A 175 20.49 21.38 2.19
C ILE A 175 19.24 21.49 1.31
N CYS A 176 18.99 22.66 0.70
CA CYS A 176 17.85 22.87 -0.19
C CYS A 176 17.88 21.92 -1.39
N ILE A 177 19.04 21.76 -2.03
CA ILE A 177 19.23 20.80 -3.14
C ILE A 177 18.91 19.37 -2.66
N SER A 178 19.39 18.99 -1.47
CA SER A 178 19.15 17.67 -0.90
C SER A 178 17.68 17.40 -0.59
N ILE A 179 16.95 18.40 -0.09
CA ILE A 179 15.50 18.33 0.14
C ILE A 179 14.75 18.15 -1.20
N LEU A 180 15.14 18.89 -2.25
CA LEU A 180 14.53 18.74 -3.57
C LEU A 180 14.74 17.34 -4.16
N ILE A 181 15.96 16.80 -4.04
CA ILE A 181 16.26 15.43 -4.51
C ILE A 181 15.44 14.41 -3.70
N ALA A 182 15.44 14.52 -2.37
CA ALA A 182 14.72 13.59 -1.50
C ALA A 182 13.21 13.58 -1.76
N THR A 183 12.60 14.76 -1.89
CA THR A 183 11.15 14.90 -2.14
C THR A 183 10.77 14.36 -3.53
N ARG A 184 11.61 14.53 -4.55
CA ARG A 184 11.42 13.92 -5.87
C ARG A 184 11.51 12.40 -5.83
N MET A 185 12.54 11.87 -5.17
CA MET A 185 12.68 10.42 -4.96
C MET A 185 11.48 9.83 -4.23
N MET A 186 10.95 10.56 -3.25
CA MET A 186 9.75 10.12 -2.53
C MET A 186 8.52 10.08 -3.37
N THR A 187 8.25 11.17 -4.09
CA THR A 187 7.09 11.24 -4.96
C THR A 187 7.12 10.07 -5.97
N TRP A 188 8.31 9.68 -6.45
CA TRP A 188 8.49 8.53 -7.32
C TRP A 188 8.20 7.18 -6.63
N ILE A 189 8.76 6.94 -5.43
CA ILE A 189 8.47 5.73 -4.64
C ILE A 189 6.96 5.61 -4.37
N LEU A 190 6.35 6.71 -3.94
CA LEU A 190 4.95 6.77 -3.56
C LEU A 190 4.05 6.58 -4.75
N LYS A 191 4.33 7.21 -5.91
CA LYS A 191 3.60 6.94 -7.15
C LYS A 191 3.58 5.45 -7.47
N ARG A 192 4.71 4.76 -7.31
CA ARG A 192 4.81 3.31 -7.53
C ARG A 192 3.99 2.51 -6.52
N ILE A 193 4.00 2.91 -5.25
CA ILE A 193 3.18 2.30 -4.19
C ILE A 193 1.69 2.50 -4.51
N THR A 194 1.26 3.71 -4.82
CA THR A 194 -0.15 4.03 -5.13
C THR A 194 -0.66 3.19 -6.29
N HIS A 195 0.12 3.06 -7.38
CA HIS A 195 -0.25 2.20 -8.51
C HIS A 195 -0.37 0.71 -8.15
N SER A 196 0.33 0.25 -7.11
CA SER A 196 0.23 -1.14 -6.65
C SER A 196 -1.02 -1.39 -5.80
N GLN A 197 -1.67 -0.36 -5.26
CA GLN A 197 -2.85 -0.51 -4.41
C GLN A 197 -4.12 -0.80 -5.23
N PRO A 198 -5.14 -1.44 -4.62
CA PRO A 198 -6.44 -1.61 -5.28
C PRO A 198 -7.08 -0.25 -5.59
N ARG A 199 -7.63 -0.11 -6.80
CA ARG A 199 -8.19 1.18 -7.28
C ARG A 199 -9.40 1.64 -6.45
N PHE A 200 -10.23 0.71 -5.99
CA PHE A 200 -11.42 1.01 -5.19
C PHE A 200 -11.12 1.68 -3.84
N LEU A 201 -9.86 1.67 -3.38
CA LEU A 201 -9.45 2.32 -2.13
C LEU A 201 -9.00 3.77 -2.33
N PHE A 202 -8.85 4.25 -3.58
CA PHE A 202 -8.33 5.60 -3.82
C PHE A 202 -9.25 6.71 -3.32
N GLY A 203 -10.58 6.49 -3.35
CA GLY A 203 -11.54 7.43 -2.77
C GLY A 203 -11.24 7.71 -1.29
N ASP A 204 -10.95 6.66 -0.53
CA ASP A 204 -10.61 6.75 0.89
C ASP A 204 -9.28 7.48 1.12
N TYR A 205 -8.37 7.46 0.14
CA TYR A 205 -7.05 8.08 0.30
C TYR A 205 -7.00 9.57 -0.01
N THR A 206 -8.03 10.13 -0.65
CA THR A 206 -8.06 11.56 -1.05
C THR A 206 -7.88 12.51 0.14
N SER A 207 -8.41 12.15 1.30
CA SER A 207 -8.28 12.89 2.57
C SER A 207 -6.94 12.65 3.28
N SER A 208 -6.21 11.59 2.92
CA SER A 208 -5.04 11.11 3.66
C SER A 208 -3.94 12.16 3.81
N PRO A 209 -3.52 12.89 2.77
CA PRO A 209 -2.47 13.89 2.90
C PRO A 209 -2.84 15.03 3.85
N THR A 210 -4.10 15.46 3.85
CA THR A 210 -4.59 16.53 4.74
C THR A 210 -4.50 16.09 6.21
N ILE A 211 -4.84 14.84 6.48
CA ILE A 211 -4.77 14.26 7.83
C ILE A 211 -3.33 14.17 8.32
N ILE A 212 -2.38 13.80 7.45
CA ILE A 212 -0.94 13.83 7.81
C ILE A 212 -0.55 15.22 8.26
N LEU A 213 -0.89 16.23 7.46
CA LEU A 213 -0.49 17.60 7.75
C LEU A 213 -1.08 18.09 9.07
N ALA A 214 -2.32 17.68 9.40
CA ALA A 214 -2.94 17.99 10.69
C ALA A 214 -2.20 17.31 11.86
N ILE A 215 -1.93 16.00 11.78
CA ILE A 215 -1.20 15.26 12.82
C ILE A 215 0.21 15.83 12.98
N LEU A 216 0.88 16.09 11.86
CA LEU A 216 2.20 16.68 11.83
C LEU A 216 2.18 18.06 12.50
N GLY A 217 1.20 18.91 12.20
CA GLY A 217 1.02 20.21 12.85
C GLY A 217 0.94 20.11 14.37
N ILE A 218 0.16 19.16 14.90
CA ILE A 218 0.06 18.91 16.35
C ILE A 218 1.41 18.45 16.92
N LEU A 219 2.06 17.48 16.26
CA LEU A 219 3.39 17.01 16.66
C LEU A 219 4.43 18.14 16.65
N GLY A 220 4.29 19.10 15.73
CA GLY A 220 5.18 20.24 15.60
C GLY A 220 5.11 21.13 16.82
N LEU A 221 3.91 21.34 17.37
CA LEU A 221 3.73 22.11 18.61
C LEU A 221 4.40 21.42 19.81
N ILE A 222 4.29 20.09 19.90
CA ILE A 222 4.86 19.31 21.01
C ILE A 222 6.38 19.26 20.92
N LEU A 223 6.93 19.07 19.72
CA LEU A 223 8.36 18.85 19.50
C LEU A 223 9.17 20.15 19.37
N GLY A 224 8.59 21.30 19.68
CA GLY A 224 9.31 22.59 19.71
C GLY A 224 9.41 23.32 18.37
N GLY A 225 8.51 23.03 17.43
CA GLY A 225 8.33 23.77 16.17
C GLY A 225 9.36 23.45 15.08
N VAL A 226 9.13 24.04 13.90
CA VAL A 226 10.06 23.99 12.76
C VAL A 226 11.10 25.09 12.95
N ASN A 227 12.20 24.76 13.60
CA ASN A 227 13.38 25.61 13.74
C ASN A 227 14.65 24.81 13.38
N LEU A 228 15.27 25.16 12.25
CA LEU A 228 16.45 24.45 11.74
C LEU A 228 17.67 24.55 12.67
N GLU A 229 17.78 25.60 13.48
CA GLU A 229 18.91 25.80 14.39
C GLU A 229 18.77 24.97 15.67
N LYS A 230 17.56 24.93 16.25
CA LYS A 230 17.29 24.18 17.49
C LYS A 230 16.95 22.71 17.25
N ASN A 231 16.07 22.46 16.29
CA ASN A 231 15.46 21.14 16.04
C ASN A 231 15.65 20.73 14.57
N TYR A 232 16.91 20.70 14.13
CA TYR A 232 17.28 20.43 12.74
C TYR A 232 16.60 19.18 12.14
N PHE A 233 16.73 18.04 12.84
CA PHE A 233 16.20 16.75 12.38
C PHE A 233 14.67 16.76 12.20
N TRP A 234 13.95 17.28 13.19
CA TRP A 234 12.49 17.36 13.13
C TRP A 234 12.06 18.38 12.09
N SER A 235 12.72 19.54 12.01
CA SER A 235 12.41 20.57 11.01
C SER A 235 12.54 20.05 9.58
N LEU A 236 13.61 19.31 9.27
CA LEU A 236 13.75 18.65 7.96
C LEU A 236 12.64 17.63 7.71
N THR A 237 12.31 16.82 8.71
CA THR A 237 11.25 15.80 8.60
C THR A 237 9.93 16.48 8.25
N PHE A 238 9.60 17.57 8.91
CA PHE A 238 8.38 18.33 8.66
C PHE A 238 8.34 18.89 7.23
N ILE A 239 9.43 19.49 6.76
CA ILE A 239 9.53 20.03 5.41
C ILE A 239 9.34 18.92 4.36
N ILE A 240 10.05 17.80 4.51
CA ILE A 240 10.02 16.69 3.55
C ILE A 240 8.64 16.03 3.53
N VAL A 241 8.03 15.78 4.70
CA VAL A 241 6.67 15.22 4.80
C VAL A 241 5.67 16.15 4.12
N THR A 242 5.76 17.46 4.37
CA THR A 242 4.80 18.44 3.85
C THR A 242 4.81 18.46 2.32
N ILE A 243 6.00 18.61 1.72
CA ILE A 243 6.16 18.64 0.27
C ILE A 243 5.72 17.29 -0.35
N SER A 244 6.14 16.18 0.24
CA SER A 244 5.81 14.83 -0.27
C SER A 244 4.30 14.56 -0.18
N SER A 245 3.64 14.97 0.91
CA SER A 245 2.19 14.79 1.09
C SER A 245 1.41 15.51 0.00
N HIS A 246 1.81 16.73 -0.35
CA HIS A 246 1.18 17.45 -1.45
C HIS A 246 1.38 16.74 -2.80
N GLY A 247 2.60 16.29 -3.10
CA GLY A 247 2.89 15.56 -4.33
C GLY A 247 2.06 14.28 -4.48
N ILE A 248 1.83 13.55 -3.39
CA ILE A 248 1.01 12.34 -3.37
C ILE A 248 -0.46 12.66 -3.58
N LYS A 249 -0.96 13.74 -2.98
CA LYS A 249 -2.34 14.18 -3.14
C LYS A 249 -2.69 14.31 -4.61
N VAL A 250 -1.83 15.00 -5.37
CA VAL A 250 -2.00 15.18 -6.82
C VAL A 250 -2.10 13.82 -7.54
N VAL A 251 -1.22 12.87 -7.21
CA VAL A 251 -1.22 11.53 -7.83
C VAL A 251 -2.48 10.73 -7.47
N ILE A 252 -2.94 10.80 -6.22
CA ILE A 252 -4.16 10.10 -5.77
C ILE A 252 -5.38 10.70 -6.46
N ASP A 253 -5.49 12.02 -6.51
CA ASP A 253 -6.62 12.73 -7.11
C ASP A 253 -6.72 12.41 -8.62
N GLU A 254 -5.59 12.41 -9.34
CA GLU A 254 -5.54 12.04 -10.75
C GLU A 254 -6.06 10.61 -10.98
N LEU A 255 -5.56 9.64 -10.22
CA LEU A 255 -5.98 8.23 -10.34
C LEU A 255 -7.44 8.01 -9.93
N TYR A 256 -7.91 8.75 -8.93
CA TYR A 256 -9.30 8.69 -8.48
C TYR A 256 -10.27 9.25 -9.52
N ILE A 257 -9.93 10.38 -10.15
CA ILE A 257 -10.72 10.97 -11.24
C ILE A 257 -10.79 10.01 -12.44
N GLU A 258 -9.65 9.44 -12.85
CA GLU A 258 -9.62 8.44 -13.93
C GLU A 258 -10.51 7.23 -13.61
N GLY A 259 -10.45 6.73 -12.37
CA GLY A 259 -11.29 5.65 -11.88
C GLY A 259 -12.79 6.00 -11.91
N CYS A 260 -13.15 7.19 -11.43
CA CYS A 260 -14.53 7.68 -11.45
C CYS A 260 -15.09 7.76 -12.87
N HIS A 261 -14.32 8.27 -13.84
CA HIS A 261 -14.76 8.32 -15.24
C HIS A 261 -15.00 6.94 -15.85
N LYS A 262 -14.22 5.93 -15.47
CA LYS A 262 -14.43 4.54 -15.91
C LYS A 262 -15.67 3.93 -15.23
N ALA A 263 -15.79 4.09 -13.92
CA ALA A 263 -16.92 3.58 -13.16
C ALA A 263 -18.25 4.21 -13.61
N GLN A 264 -18.26 5.52 -13.88
CA GLN A 264 -19.43 6.23 -14.38
C GLN A 264 -19.94 5.67 -15.70
N ARG A 265 -19.03 5.44 -16.67
CA ARG A 265 -19.40 4.85 -17.97
C ARG A 265 -20.01 3.46 -17.82
N ILE A 266 -19.44 2.62 -16.96
CA ILE A 266 -19.98 1.26 -16.71
C ILE A 266 -21.35 1.36 -16.05
N LEU A 267 -21.51 2.23 -15.05
CA LEU A 267 -22.77 2.45 -14.35
C LEU A 267 -23.89 2.86 -15.31
N GLU A 268 -23.63 3.80 -16.21
CA GLU A 268 -24.61 4.29 -17.20
C GLU A 268 -25.04 3.19 -18.19
N VAL A 269 -24.09 2.41 -18.70
CA VAL A 269 -24.37 1.29 -19.60
C VAL A 269 -25.23 0.23 -18.91
N GLU A 270 -24.88 -0.15 -17.68
CA GLU A 270 -25.62 -1.16 -16.93
C GLU A 270 -27.00 -0.66 -16.47
N LEU A 271 -27.16 0.65 -16.26
CA LEU A 271 -28.44 1.25 -15.87
C LEU A 271 -29.46 1.15 -17.01
N LEU A 272 -29.01 1.36 -18.24
CA LEU A 272 -29.83 1.25 -19.46
C LEU A 272 -30.06 -0.20 -19.90
N SER A 273 -29.17 -1.12 -19.52
CA SER A 273 -29.32 -2.55 -19.83
C SER A 273 -30.56 -3.12 -19.17
N ILE A 274 -31.34 -3.94 -19.89
CA ILE A 274 -32.55 -4.61 -19.35
C ILE A 274 -32.18 -5.53 -18.17
N LYS A 275 -31.05 -6.24 -18.26
CA LYS A 275 -30.55 -7.14 -17.22
C LYS A 275 -29.09 -6.79 -16.89
N PRO A 276 -28.79 -6.26 -15.69
CA PRO A 276 -27.44 -5.86 -15.36
C PRO A 276 -26.54 -7.08 -15.17
N ASN A 277 -25.28 -6.95 -15.58
CA ASN A 277 -24.26 -7.98 -15.41
C ASN A 277 -23.45 -7.75 -14.14
N TYR A 278 -23.49 -8.70 -13.21
CA TYR A 278 -22.75 -8.65 -11.95
C TYR A 278 -21.24 -8.44 -12.13
N ASP A 279 -20.62 -9.05 -13.15
CA ASP A 279 -19.19 -8.87 -13.39
C ASP A 279 -18.84 -7.42 -13.78
N LYS A 280 -19.76 -6.75 -14.49
CA LYS A 280 -19.63 -5.32 -14.81
C LYS A 280 -19.89 -4.44 -13.60
N LEU A 281 -20.81 -4.81 -12.73
CA LEU A 281 -21.00 -4.09 -11.45
C LEU A 281 -19.76 -4.21 -10.55
N LYS A 282 -19.09 -5.37 -10.52
CA LYS A 282 -17.79 -5.53 -9.83
C LYS A 282 -16.71 -4.64 -10.42
N GLU A 283 -16.65 -4.54 -11.75
CA GLU A 283 -15.72 -3.66 -12.44
C GLU A 283 -15.99 -2.18 -12.11
N CYS A 284 -17.27 -1.77 -12.09
CA CYS A 284 -17.70 -0.45 -11.64
C CYS A 284 -17.23 -0.14 -10.21
N TYR A 285 -17.47 -1.06 -9.28
CA TYR A 285 -16.98 -0.94 -7.90
C TYR A 285 -15.45 -0.87 -7.84
N PHE A 286 -14.75 -1.74 -8.59
CA PHE A 286 -13.30 -1.80 -8.60
C PHE A 286 -12.65 -0.47 -9.00
N TYR A 287 -13.23 0.25 -9.95
CA TYR A 287 -12.72 1.56 -10.37
C TYR A 287 -13.25 2.73 -9.54
N GLY A 288 -14.51 2.66 -9.09
CA GLY A 288 -15.20 3.78 -8.44
C GLY A 288 -15.12 3.82 -6.92
N GLY A 289 -14.79 2.70 -6.27
CA GLY A 289 -14.71 2.63 -4.81
C GLY A 289 -16.04 2.77 -4.09
N GLU A 290 -15.99 3.17 -2.82
CA GLU A 290 -17.16 3.26 -1.93
C GLU A 290 -18.23 4.21 -2.47
N LYS A 291 -17.85 5.33 -3.10
CA LYS A 291 -18.80 6.25 -3.76
C LYS A 291 -19.69 5.54 -4.78
N TYR A 292 -19.14 4.63 -5.56
CA TYR A 292 -19.90 3.89 -6.58
C TYR A 292 -20.58 2.67 -5.99
N LYS A 293 -20.03 2.06 -4.94
CA LYS A 293 -20.75 1.05 -4.16
C LYS A 293 -22.06 1.60 -3.61
N GLU A 294 -22.07 2.80 -3.03
CA GLU A 294 -23.30 3.42 -2.54
C GLU A 294 -24.33 3.62 -3.66
N LYS A 295 -23.90 4.09 -4.84
CA LYS A 295 -24.77 4.22 -6.03
C LYS A 295 -25.32 2.89 -6.52
N LEU A 296 -24.48 1.85 -6.51
CA LEU A 296 -24.88 0.49 -6.90
C LEU A 296 -25.92 -0.07 -5.91
N LEU A 297 -25.72 0.15 -4.61
CA LEU A 297 -26.62 -0.33 -3.56
C LEU A 297 -27.90 0.52 -3.42
N SER A 298 -27.89 1.78 -3.87
CA SER A 298 -29.10 2.62 -3.87
C SER A 298 -30.05 2.32 -5.04
N THR A 299 -29.54 1.69 -6.09
CA THR A 299 -30.32 1.32 -7.29
C THR A 299 -30.87 -0.09 -7.13
N GLU A 300 -32.19 -0.22 -6.99
CA GLU A 300 -32.88 -1.49 -6.70
C GLU A 300 -32.49 -2.63 -7.65
N LYS A 301 -32.50 -2.35 -8.96
CA LYS A 301 -32.13 -3.31 -10.00
C LYS A 301 -30.72 -3.87 -9.85
N PHE A 302 -29.74 -3.04 -9.48
CA PHE A 302 -28.37 -3.48 -9.26
C PHE A 302 -28.25 -4.24 -7.95
N LEU A 303 -28.89 -3.73 -6.90
CA LEU A 303 -28.89 -4.37 -5.59
C LEU A 303 -29.44 -5.80 -5.66
N GLU A 304 -30.52 -6.03 -6.39
CA GLU A 304 -31.10 -7.36 -6.61
C GLU A 304 -30.07 -8.33 -7.22
N VAL A 305 -29.35 -7.89 -8.26
CA VAL A 305 -28.30 -8.69 -8.92
C VAL A 305 -27.14 -8.98 -7.96
N ILE A 306 -26.70 -7.98 -7.17
CA ILE A 306 -25.60 -8.13 -6.22
C ILE A 306 -25.95 -9.14 -5.13
N VAL A 307 -27.12 -9.01 -4.53
CA VAL A 307 -27.59 -9.90 -3.45
C VAL A 307 -27.72 -11.33 -3.97
N LYS A 308 -28.36 -11.54 -5.14
CA LYS A 308 -28.50 -12.88 -5.75
C LYS A 308 -27.17 -13.58 -5.99
N ASN A 309 -26.12 -12.84 -6.36
CA ASN A 309 -24.80 -13.41 -6.63
C ASN A 309 -23.94 -13.61 -5.37
N GLU A 310 -23.98 -12.68 -4.41
CA GLU A 310 -23.09 -12.70 -3.24
C GLU A 310 -23.67 -13.43 -2.03
N LEU A 311 -25.00 -13.38 -1.87
CA LEU A 311 -25.74 -13.97 -0.75
C LEU A 311 -26.60 -15.12 -1.27
N LYS A 312 -25.93 -16.20 -1.73
CA LYS A 312 -26.57 -17.42 -2.28
C LYS A 312 -27.66 -18.05 -1.40
N SER A 313 -27.72 -17.73 -0.11
CA SER A 313 -28.77 -18.16 0.83
C SER A 313 -30.11 -17.48 0.61
N LEU A 314 -30.16 -16.32 -0.05
CA LEU A 314 -31.38 -15.59 -0.45
C LEU A 314 -31.86 -16.04 -1.83
N LYS A 315 -31.81 -17.35 -2.09
CA LYS A 315 -32.17 -17.92 -3.40
C LYS A 315 -33.66 -17.78 -3.71
N ASP A 316 -34.49 -17.58 -2.68
CA ASP A 316 -35.91 -17.28 -2.78
C ASP A 316 -36.24 -15.97 -2.07
N LEU A 317 -35.93 -14.83 -2.72
CA LEU A 317 -36.44 -13.49 -2.37
C LEU A 317 -37.97 -13.39 -2.60
N LYS A 318 -38.73 -14.34 -2.07
CA LYS A 318 -40.19 -14.44 -2.18
C LYS A 318 -40.91 -13.99 -0.91
N THR A 319 -40.18 -13.86 0.21
CA THR A 319 -40.78 -13.69 1.53
C THR A 319 -40.43 -12.34 2.15
N TYR A 320 -41.40 -11.76 2.87
CA TYR A 320 -41.33 -10.44 3.54
C TYR A 320 -40.13 -10.31 4.51
N ASP A 321 -39.63 -11.42 5.07
CA ASP A 321 -38.47 -11.42 5.97
C ASP A 321 -37.14 -11.14 5.24
N ASP A 322 -37.02 -11.52 3.97
CA ASP A 322 -35.85 -11.19 3.14
C ASP A 322 -35.85 -9.69 2.79
N TYR A 323 -37.02 -9.09 2.62
CA TYR A 323 -37.20 -7.65 2.48
C TYR A 323 -36.87 -6.89 3.78
N MET A 324 -37.14 -7.48 4.94
CA MET A 324 -36.73 -6.91 6.23
C MET A 324 -35.22 -7.03 6.47
N LEU A 325 -34.59 -8.15 6.10
CA LEU A 325 -33.14 -8.31 6.16
C LEU A 325 -32.42 -7.34 5.19
N TYR A 326 -33.00 -7.15 4.00
CA TYR A 326 -32.66 -6.13 3.00
C TYR A 326 -32.76 -4.71 3.58
N LYS A 327 -33.84 -4.39 4.29
CA LYS A 327 -34.06 -3.08 4.94
C LYS A 327 -33.11 -2.86 6.11
N VAL A 328 -32.76 -3.90 6.87
CA VAL A 328 -31.78 -3.87 7.96
C VAL A 328 -30.36 -3.68 7.43
N TYR A 329 -29.99 -4.31 6.32
CA TYR A 329 -28.69 -4.07 5.67
C TYR A 329 -28.60 -2.65 5.11
N LYS A 330 -29.66 -2.17 4.44
CA LYS A 330 -29.76 -0.77 4.00
C LYS A 330 -29.64 0.19 5.19
N GLY A 331 -30.30 -0.10 6.31
CA GLY A 331 -30.22 0.69 7.55
C GLY A 331 -28.86 0.68 8.24
N ARG A 332 -28.08 -0.40 8.13
CA ARG A 332 -26.71 -0.52 8.69
C ARG A 332 -25.62 0.07 7.79
N SER A 333 -25.88 0.31 6.51
CA SER A 333 -24.93 1.02 5.63
C SER A 333 -24.98 2.54 5.79
N TYR A 334 -25.96 3.09 6.50
CA TYR A 334 -26.11 4.52 6.79
C TYR A 334 -25.71 4.91 8.24
N LEU A 335 -25.16 3.97 9.02
CA LEU A 335 -24.62 4.14 10.36
C LEU A 335 -23.18 3.63 10.38
#